data_AF-A0A929L4Z1-F1
#
_entry.id   AF-A0A929L4Z1-F1
#
_cell.length_a   1.000
_cell.length_b   1.000
_cell.length_c   1.000
_cell.angle_alpha   90.00
_cell.angle_beta   90.00
_cell.angle_gamma   90.00
#
_symmetry.space_group_name_H-M   'P 1'
#
loop_
_entity.id
_entity.type
_entity.pdbx_description
1 polymer ?
#
loop_
_entity_poly.entity_id
_entity_poly.type
_entity_poly.pdbx_seq_one_letter_code
_entity_poly.pdbx_strand_id
1 'polypeptide(L)'
;MNHTKSKLLACSTILSLALGTFPAPILADSFDMDDPIISAGEEMIDIYRLYNPNSGEHFYTDDLVEIDALTSGGWEYEGLGWRGYLEGSPVYRLYNPNADGGDHYYTASIEEAKELEKLGWIFDNNGDPVFYSGGSVNLYVVYNPNAESGSHHYTTDVEEYNALLDLGWTNGAVAWQVAERGDLEDYDLSLIPQPDQYIIEKFGKVFHRPTCLKARKLWSPFRKLTDLSTEELIDQGYIPCSLCRPFPN
;
A
#
# COMPACT_ATOMS: atom_id res chain seq x y z
N MET A 1 37.68 -18.25 -47.14
CA MET A 1 37.22 -18.48 -48.54
C MET A 1 35.71 -18.29 -48.54
N ASN A 2 35.21 -17.07 -48.74
CA ASN A 2 34.92 -16.40 -50.02
C ASN A 2 33.91 -17.14 -50.93
N HIS A 3 32.94 -16.33 -51.39
CA HIS A 3 32.01 -16.49 -52.53
C HIS A 3 30.65 -17.12 -52.15
N THR A 4 29.48 -16.59 -52.54
CA THR A 4 29.10 -15.78 -53.72
C THR A 4 27.67 -15.24 -53.49
N LYS A 5 27.40 -13.92 -53.49
CA LYS A 5 26.88 -13.06 -54.57
C LYS A 5 25.56 -13.50 -55.28
N SER A 6 24.57 -12.60 -55.18
CA SER A 6 23.74 -12.03 -56.27
C SER A 6 22.51 -12.80 -56.77
N LYS A 7 21.33 -12.14 -56.77
CA LYS A 7 20.77 -11.49 -57.97
C LYS A 7 19.55 -10.62 -57.70
N LEU A 8 19.55 -9.48 -58.38
CA LEU A 8 18.49 -8.47 -58.55
C LEU A 8 17.35 -8.97 -59.47
N LEU A 9 16.16 -8.37 -59.32
CA LEU A 9 15.23 -7.87 -60.38
C LEU A 9 14.08 -7.14 -59.63
N ALA A 10 13.92 -5.80 -59.60
CA ALA A 10 13.66 -4.77 -60.62
C ALA A 10 12.19 -4.67 -61.10
N CYS A 11 11.76 -3.41 -61.34
CA CYS A 11 10.49 -2.86 -61.86
C CYS A 11 9.36 -2.60 -60.83
N SER A 12 8.64 -1.48 -60.81
CA SER A 12 8.60 -0.31 -61.70
C SER A 12 7.91 0.88 -61.00
N THR A 13 8.29 2.08 -61.42
CA THR A 13 7.88 3.42 -60.97
C THR A 13 6.45 3.82 -61.35
N ILE A 14 5.76 4.63 -60.54
CA ILE A 14 4.96 5.78 -61.04
C ILE A 14 5.09 6.99 -60.10
N LEU A 15 5.40 8.10 -60.76
CA LEU A 15 5.56 9.50 -60.40
C LEU A 15 4.20 10.18 -60.16
N SER A 16 4.08 11.07 -59.15
CA SER A 16 3.44 12.39 -59.34
C SER A 16 3.69 13.35 -58.18
N LEU A 17 4.08 14.56 -58.58
CA LEU A 17 4.31 15.80 -57.84
C LEU A 17 3.08 16.27 -57.06
N ALA A 18 3.32 16.80 -55.86
CA ALA A 18 2.67 18.03 -55.42
C ALA A 18 3.67 18.84 -54.56
N LEU A 19 4.09 19.98 -55.10
CA LEU A 19 4.86 21.00 -54.40
C LEU A 19 3.93 21.70 -53.41
N GLY A 20 4.21 21.54 -52.12
CA GLY A 20 3.67 22.37 -51.05
C GLY A 20 4.83 22.84 -50.18
N THR A 21 5.27 24.07 -50.40
CA THR A 21 6.27 24.76 -49.59
C THR A 21 5.66 25.06 -48.23
N PHE A 22 6.11 24.37 -47.18
CA PHE A 22 5.83 24.75 -45.80
C PHE A 22 7.12 25.27 -45.16
N PRO A 23 7.05 26.42 -44.45
CA PRO A 23 8.22 26.99 -43.79
C PRO A 23 8.60 26.14 -42.58
N ALA A 24 9.89 25.85 -42.43
CA ALA A 24 10.49 25.68 -41.10
C ALA A 24 11.11 27.04 -40.70
N PRO A 25 11.42 27.33 -39.42
CA PRO A 25 11.29 26.56 -38.16
C PRO A 25 10.25 27.25 -37.25
N ILE A 26 9.94 26.91 -36.00
CA ILE A 26 10.63 27.06 -34.69
C ILE A 26 9.55 26.53 -33.70
N LEU A 27 9.74 25.80 -32.61
CA LEU A 27 10.81 25.51 -31.68
C LEU A 27 10.56 24.02 -31.34
N ALA A 28 11.54 23.15 -31.54
CA ALA A 28 11.56 21.95 -30.72
C ALA A 28 11.82 22.49 -29.32
N ASP A 29 10.79 22.59 -28.48
CA ASP A 29 11.06 22.51 -27.05
C ASP A 29 11.79 21.17 -26.91
N SER A 30 13.08 21.28 -26.66
CA SER A 30 13.83 20.31 -25.92
C SER A 30 12.98 19.98 -24.70
N PHE A 31 12.17 18.94 -24.80
CA PHE A 31 11.85 18.14 -23.64
C PHE A 31 13.20 17.57 -23.23
N ASP A 32 13.88 18.33 -22.38
CA ASP A 32 15.07 17.93 -21.69
C ASP A 32 14.76 16.56 -21.11
N MET A 33 15.45 15.54 -21.63
CA MET A 33 15.41 14.16 -21.14
C MET A 33 16.17 14.03 -19.82
N ASP A 34 15.99 15.02 -18.95
CA ASP A 34 16.45 15.09 -17.57
C ASP A 34 15.26 15.08 -16.60
N ASP A 35 14.05 14.72 -17.07
CA ASP A 35 13.11 14.05 -16.17
C ASP A 35 13.83 12.80 -15.68
N PRO A 36 14.05 12.61 -14.37
CA PRO A 36 14.62 11.38 -13.89
C PRO A 36 13.75 10.27 -14.46
N ILE A 37 14.36 9.36 -15.22
CA ILE A 37 13.79 8.03 -15.39
C ILE A 37 13.51 7.61 -13.97
N ILE A 38 12.23 7.64 -13.58
CA ILE A 38 11.78 7.02 -12.35
C ILE A 38 12.19 5.56 -12.57
N SER A 39 13.37 5.22 -12.05
CA SER A 39 13.75 3.85 -11.75
C SER A 39 12.50 3.25 -11.19
N ALA A 40 11.94 2.22 -11.84
CA ALA A 40 10.71 1.55 -11.46
C ALA A 40 10.75 1.30 -9.95
N GLY A 41 10.23 2.25 -9.19
CA GLY A 41 10.26 2.26 -7.75
C GLY A 41 9.15 1.31 -7.41
N GLU A 42 9.50 0.21 -6.75
CA GLU A 42 8.55 -0.75 -6.25
C GLU A 42 7.47 0.02 -5.48
N GLU A 43 6.23 0.07 -6.01
CA GLU A 43 5.18 0.86 -5.39
C GLU A 43 4.94 0.34 -3.97
N MET A 44 5.21 1.19 -2.97
CA MET A 44 5.11 0.84 -1.56
C MET A 44 3.74 1.16 -0.98
N ILE A 45 3.43 0.49 0.12
CA ILE A 45 2.20 0.69 0.88
C ILE A 45 2.51 0.79 2.37
N ASP A 46 1.96 1.81 3.03
CA ASP A 46 2.09 2.01 4.47
C ASP A 46 1.19 1.00 5.21
N ILE A 47 1.77 0.23 6.13
CA ILE A 47 1.06 -0.68 7.03
C ILE A 47 1.10 -0.08 8.44
N TYR A 48 -0.07 0.19 8.98
CA TYR A 48 -0.25 0.83 10.27
C TYR A 48 -0.45 -0.19 11.38
N ARG A 49 0.03 0.15 12.58
CA ARG A 49 -0.08 -0.67 13.80
C ARG A 49 -1.15 -0.10 14.73
N LEU A 50 -2.01 -0.97 15.24
CA LEU A 50 -3.01 -0.67 16.26
C LEU A 50 -2.86 -1.65 17.42
N TYR A 51 -3.09 -1.17 18.63
CA TYR A 51 -3.02 -1.94 19.87
C TYR A 51 -4.38 -2.00 20.57
N ASN A 52 -4.77 -3.17 21.04
CA ASN A 52 -5.96 -3.34 21.88
C ASN A 52 -5.57 -3.39 23.36
N PRO A 53 -5.85 -2.35 24.17
CA PRO A 53 -5.51 -2.35 25.59
C PRO A 53 -6.29 -3.37 26.42
N ASN A 54 -7.39 -3.93 25.90
CA ASN A 54 -8.21 -4.92 26.61
C ASN A 54 -7.68 -6.35 26.44
N SER A 55 -7.22 -6.72 25.23
CA SER A 55 -6.73 -8.07 24.93
C SER A 55 -5.20 -8.17 24.85
N GLY A 56 -4.51 -7.04 24.67
CA GLY A 56 -3.06 -6.99 24.43
C GLY A 56 -2.66 -7.26 22.97
N GLU A 57 -3.63 -7.35 22.07
CA GLU A 57 -3.42 -7.69 20.67
C GLU A 57 -2.91 -6.52 19.84
N HIS A 58 -2.19 -6.84 18.78
CA HIS A 58 -1.84 -5.87 17.75
C HIS A 58 -2.49 -6.23 16.42
N PHE A 59 -2.92 -5.22 15.69
CA PHE A 59 -3.49 -5.35 14.36
C PHE A 59 -2.74 -4.48 13.36
N TYR A 60 -2.56 -5.01 12.14
CA TYR A 60 -1.73 -4.39 11.11
C TYR A 60 -2.52 -4.28 9.80
N THR A 61 -2.67 -3.05 9.30
CA THR A 61 -3.51 -2.80 8.11
C THR A 61 -3.09 -1.56 7.34
N ASP A 62 -3.29 -1.57 6.03
CA ASP A 62 -3.29 -0.38 5.18
C ASP A 62 -4.68 0.24 5.02
N ASP A 63 -5.74 -0.46 5.45
CA ASP A 63 -7.12 -0.01 5.32
C ASP A 63 -7.53 0.88 6.48
N LEU A 64 -7.59 2.18 6.22
CA LEU A 64 -8.01 3.14 7.24
C LEU A 64 -9.50 2.99 7.64
N VAL A 65 -10.32 2.18 6.96
CA VAL A 65 -11.68 1.85 7.42
C VAL A 65 -11.58 0.92 8.61
N GLU A 66 -10.67 -0.06 8.55
CA GLU A 66 -10.36 -0.93 9.69
C GLU A 66 -9.77 -0.10 10.83
N ILE A 67 -8.87 0.84 10.53
CA ILE A 67 -8.30 1.75 11.54
C ILE A 67 -9.41 2.53 12.23
N ASP A 68 -10.26 3.23 11.48
CA ASP A 68 -11.37 4.05 12.02
C ASP A 68 -12.32 3.22 12.88
N ALA A 69 -12.69 2.03 12.40
CA ALA A 69 -13.56 1.11 13.12
C ALA A 69 -12.93 0.60 14.43
N LEU A 70 -11.65 0.21 14.40
CA LEU A 70 -10.92 -0.27 15.57
C LEU A 70 -10.70 0.86 16.59
N THR A 71 -10.30 2.05 16.14
CA THR A 71 -10.12 3.21 17.02
C THR A 71 -11.43 3.65 17.66
N SER A 72 -12.54 3.64 16.90
CA SER A 72 -13.89 3.89 17.43
C SER A 72 -14.31 2.81 18.44
N GLY A 73 -13.80 1.59 18.27
CA GLY A 73 -13.95 0.47 19.19
C GLY A 73 -13.01 0.49 20.40
N GLY A 74 -12.18 1.53 20.54
CA GLY A 74 -11.27 1.70 21.69
C GLY A 74 -9.87 1.12 21.52
N TRP A 75 -9.48 0.72 20.32
CA TRP A 75 -8.09 0.40 20.00
C TRP A 75 -7.25 1.68 19.91
N GLU A 76 -5.98 1.58 20.28
CA GLU A 76 -5.01 2.66 20.21
C GLU A 76 -4.27 2.60 18.86
N TYR A 77 -4.28 3.69 18.11
CA TYR A 77 -3.48 3.82 16.91
C TYR A 77 -2.04 4.19 17.29
N GLU A 78 -1.08 3.31 16.96
CA GLU A 78 0.34 3.48 17.31
C GLU A 78 1.16 4.09 16.17
N GLY A 79 0.59 4.20 14.97
CA GLY A 79 1.23 4.83 13.83
C GLY A 79 1.72 3.84 12.77
N LEU A 80 2.72 4.27 12.01
CA LEU A 80 3.33 3.48 10.95
C LEU A 80 4.13 2.32 11.55
N GLY A 81 3.75 1.08 11.24
CA GLY A 81 4.51 -0.12 11.61
C GLY A 81 5.66 -0.36 10.63
N TRP A 82 5.35 -0.47 9.34
CA TRP A 82 6.33 -0.63 8.26
C TRP A 82 5.74 -0.27 6.90
N ARG A 83 6.56 -0.34 5.85
CA ARG A 83 6.11 -0.27 4.45
C ARG A 83 6.27 -1.62 3.77
N GLY A 84 5.15 -2.16 3.30
CA GLY A 84 5.14 -3.27 2.36
C GLY A 84 5.22 -2.77 0.93
N TYR A 85 4.97 -3.68 -0.01
CA TYR A 85 4.92 -3.41 -1.44
C TYR A 85 3.57 -3.81 -2.02
N LEU A 86 3.22 -3.25 -3.18
CA LEU A 86 2.03 -3.63 -3.95
C LEU A 86 2.24 -4.88 -4.83
N GLU A 87 3.49 -5.29 -5.03
CA GLU A 87 3.88 -6.48 -5.77
C GLU A 87 5.09 -7.14 -5.09
N GLY A 88 5.33 -8.43 -5.33
CA GLY A 88 6.47 -9.17 -4.77
C GLY A 88 6.09 -10.50 -4.15
N SER A 89 6.67 -10.82 -2.99
CA SER A 89 6.34 -12.03 -2.23
C SER A 89 5.10 -11.80 -1.37
N PRO A 90 4.01 -12.57 -1.53
CA PRO A 90 2.74 -12.27 -0.87
C PRO A 90 2.81 -12.45 0.65
N VAL A 91 2.10 -11.59 1.38
CA VAL A 91 1.81 -11.76 2.81
C VAL A 91 0.30 -11.88 2.99
N TYR A 92 -0.12 -12.95 3.64
CA TYR A 92 -1.52 -13.30 3.90
C TYR A 92 -1.88 -12.98 5.34
N ARG A 93 -3.11 -12.52 5.56
CA ARG A 93 -3.69 -12.33 6.89
C ARG A 93 -4.80 -13.36 7.10
N LEU A 94 -4.83 -13.98 8.27
CA LEU A 94 -5.85 -14.92 8.68
C LEU A 94 -6.47 -14.48 10.01
N TYR A 95 -7.78 -14.71 10.13
CA TYR A 95 -8.56 -14.46 11.33
C TYR A 95 -8.88 -15.78 12.04
N ASN A 96 -8.66 -15.83 13.36
CA ASN A 96 -9.09 -16.94 14.20
C ASN A 96 -10.39 -16.58 14.93
N PRO A 97 -11.56 -17.08 14.47
CA PRO A 97 -12.83 -16.82 15.14
C PRO A 97 -12.99 -17.57 16.47
N ASN A 98 -12.11 -18.54 16.76
CA ASN A 98 -12.21 -19.39 17.95
C ASN A 98 -11.36 -18.87 19.12
N ALA A 99 -10.57 -17.81 18.90
CA ALA A 99 -9.89 -17.09 19.95
C ALA A 99 -10.86 -16.15 20.67
N ASP A 100 -10.77 -16.04 21.99
CA ASP A 100 -11.57 -15.09 22.75
C ASP A 100 -11.17 -13.66 22.37
N GLY A 101 -12.10 -12.90 21.77
CA GLY A 101 -11.83 -11.58 21.19
C GLY A 101 -11.43 -11.59 19.71
N GLY A 102 -11.23 -12.77 19.12
CA GLY A 102 -10.60 -12.95 17.81
C GLY A 102 -9.08 -12.95 17.92
N ASP A 103 -8.38 -13.36 16.86
CA ASP A 103 -6.91 -13.16 16.71
C ASP A 103 -6.58 -13.03 15.22
N HIS A 104 -5.47 -12.35 14.90
CA HIS A 104 -4.98 -12.20 13.53
C HIS A 104 -3.54 -12.68 13.40
N TYR A 105 -3.30 -13.49 12.37
CA TYR A 105 -1.97 -14.00 12.03
C TYR A 105 -1.57 -13.59 10.62
N TYR A 106 -0.29 -13.29 10.44
CA TYR A 106 0.28 -12.82 9.17
C TYR A 106 1.39 -13.76 8.77
N THR A 107 1.36 -14.24 7.53
CA THR A 107 2.38 -15.16 7.04
C THR A 107 2.72 -14.92 5.58
N ALA A 108 4.01 -15.02 5.26
CA ALA A 108 4.51 -15.07 3.89
C ALA A 108 4.43 -16.49 3.27
N SER A 109 3.92 -17.47 4.01
CA SER A 109 3.78 -18.87 3.60
C SER A 109 2.33 -19.22 3.31
N ILE A 110 2.00 -19.41 2.02
CA ILE A 110 0.66 -19.85 1.63
C ILE A 110 0.37 -21.28 2.12
N GLU A 111 1.40 -22.12 2.26
CA GLU A 111 1.26 -23.46 2.83
C GLU A 111 0.85 -23.40 4.30
N GLU A 112 1.49 -22.53 5.09
CA GLU A 112 1.13 -22.32 6.51
C GLU A 112 -0.29 -21.77 6.63
N ALA A 113 -0.64 -20.77 5.82
CA ALA A 113 -2.00 -20.21 5.79
C ALA A 113 -3.06 -21.29 5.48
N LYS A 114 -2.80 -22.17 4.52
CA LYS A 114 -3.69 -23.30 4.19
C LYS A 114 -3.73 -24.37 5.28
N GLU A 115 -2.69 -24.52 6.08
CA GLU A 115 -2.72 -25.41 7.24
C GLU A 115 -3.58 -24.83 8.36
N LEU A 116 -3.44 -23.53 8.65
CA LEU A 116 -4.29 -22.82 9.60
C LEU A 116 -5.76 -22.82 9.17
N GLU A 117 -6.05 -22.66 7.88
CA GLU A 117 -7.41 -22.77 7.35
C GLU A 117 -8.05 -24.13 7.68
N LYS A 118 -7.30 -25.23 7.52
CA LYS A 118 -7.77 -26.59 7.90
C LYS A 118 -8.03 -26.72 9.40
N LEU A 119 -7.38 -25.90 10.22
CA LEU A 119 -7.57 -25.82 11.66
C LEU A 119 -8.72 -24.87 12.06
N GLY A 120 -9.42 -24.27 11.09
CA GLY A 120 -10.59 -23.42 11.31
C GLY A 120 -10.31 -21.92 11.32
N TRP A 121 -9.10 -21.50 10.96
CA TRP A 121 -8.82 -20.09 10.67
C TRP A 121 -9.48 -19.69 9.35
N ILE A 122 -9.76 -18.40 9.17
CA ILE A 122 -10.43 -17.85 8.00
C ILE A 122 -9.44 -16.93 7.29
N PHE A 123 -9.25 -17.12 5.98
CA PHE A 123 -8.51 -16.15 5.17
C PHE A 123 -9.22 -14.80 5.19
N ASP A 124 -8.47 -13.75 5.48
CA ASP A 124 -8.93 -12.39 5.30
C ASP A 124 -8.71 -11.94 3.84
N ASN A 125 -9.23 -10.76 3.48
CA ASN A 125 -9.11 -10.17 2.15
C ASN A 125 -9.52 -11.14 1.02
N ASN A 126 -10.53 -11.98 1.27
CA ASN A 126 -11.00 -13.02 0.36
C ASN A 126 -9.91 -14.02 -0.10
N GLY A 127 -8.84 -14.18 0.68
CA GLY A 127 -7.70 -15.05 0.34
C GLY A 127 -6.61 -14.39 -0.51
N ASP A 128 -6.79 -13.12 -0.90
CA ASP A 128 -5.76 -12.36 -1.57
C ASP A 128 -4.73 -11.80 -0.58
N PRO A 129 -3.46 -11.58 -0.99
CA PRO A 129 -2.45 -10.96 -0.13
C PRO A 129 -2.89 -9.58 0.36
N VAL A 130 -2.61 -9.25 1.63
CA VAL A 130 -2.88 -7.92 2.20
C VAL A 130 -1.80 -6.91 1.81
N PHE A 131 -0.57 -7.39 1.62
CA PHE A 131 0.55 -6.65 1.04
C PHE A 131 1.62 -7.64 0.58
N TYR A 132 2.72 -7.13 0.04
CA TYR A 132 3.84 -7.95 -0.40
C TYR A 132 5.12 -7.58 0.37
N SER A 133 5.92 -8.58 0.67
CA SER A 133 7.28 -8.47 1.17
C SER A 133 8.24 -8.09 0.04
N GLY A 134 9.25 -7.30 0.41
CA GLY A 134 10.35 -6.85 -0.44
C GLY A 134 11.37 -6.07 0.39
N GLY A 135 12.34 -5.44 -0.23
CA GLY A 135 13.34 -4.62 0.48
C GLY A 135 14.37 -5.45 1.26
N SER A 136 15.01 -4.81 2.25
CA SER A 136 16.22 -5.32 2.91
C SER A 136 16.12 -5.35 4.44
N VAL A 137 15.07 -4.75 5.02
CA VAL A 137 14.88 -4.69 6.47
C VAL A 137 14.10 -5.90 6.92
N ASN A 138 14.63 -6.64 7.90
CA ASN A 138 13.90 -7.76 8.48
C ASN A 138 12.76 -7.26 9.36
N LEU A 139 11.60 -7.88 9.18
CA LEU A 139 10.48 -7.76 10.10
C LEU A 139 10.40 -9.06 10.91
N TYR A 140 10.43 -8.91 12.23
CA TYR A 140 10.44 -10.00 13.18
C TYR A 140 9.04 -10.30 13.68
N VAL A 141 8.79 -11.56 14.02
CA VAL A 141 7.57 -12.00 14.70
C VAL A 141 7.95 -12.72 16.00
N VAL A 142 7.18 -12.48 17.07
CA VAL A 142 7.22 -13.25 18.32
C VAL A 142 5.81 -13.63 18.75
N TYR A 143 5.68 -14.73 19.48
CA TYR A 143 4.40 -15.25 19.96
C TYR A 143 4.29 -15.14 21.47
N ASN A 144 3.14 -14.65 21.96
CA ASN A 144 2.82 -14.60 23.39
C ASN A 144 2.08 -15.89 23.81
N PRO A 145 2.73 -16.82 24.52
CA PRO A 145 2.07 -18.05 24.98
C PRO A 145 1.04 -17.81 26.11
N ASN A 146 1.01 -16.61 26.68
CA ASN A 146 0.14 -16.27 27.80
C ASN A 146 -1.07 -15.40 27.38
N ALA A 147 -1.15 -15.00 26.11
CA ALA A 147 -2.32 -14.30 25.60
C ALA A 147 -3.49 -15.26 25.43
N GLU A 148 -4.69 -14.88 25.89
CA GLU A 148 -5.90 -15.71 25.75
C GLU A 148 -6.23 -16.01 24.28
N SER A 149 -5.96 -15.06 23.39
CA SER A 149 -6.18 -15.21 21.95
C SER A 149 -5.02 -15.87 21.20
N GLY A 150 -3.80 -15.87 21.78
CA GLY A 150 -2.57 -16.31 21.12
C GLY A 150 -1.90 -15.22 20.28
N SER A 151 -1.60 -14.06 20.87
CA SER A 151 -1.14 -12.88 20.13
C SER A 151 0.26 -13.02 19.54
N HIS A 152 0.40 -12.58 18.27
CA HIS A 152 1.68 -12.39 17.60
C HIS A 152 2.05 -10.91 17.55
N HIS A 153 3.32 -10.57 17.76
CA HIS A 153 3.82 -9.21 17.63
C HIS A 153 4.80 -9.11 16.47
N TYR A 154 4.59 -8.14 15.59
CA TYR A 154 5.37 -7.92 14.38
C TYR A 154 6.10 -6.59 14.47
N THR A 155 7.42 -6.61 14.31
CA THR A 155 8.22 -5.40 14.48
C THR A 155 9.49 -5.39 13.66
N THR A 156 9.89 -4.21 13.20
CA THR A 156 11.23 -3.97 12.64
C THR A 156 12.23 -3.56 13.72
N ASP A 157 11.76 -3.28 14.93
CA ASP A 157 12.59 -2.88 16.07
C ASP A 157 13.16 -4.13 16.76
N VAL A 158 14.47 -4.30 16.62
CA VAL A 158 15.20 -5.42 17.24
C VAL A 158 15.24 -5.31 18.76
N GLU A 159 15.17 -4.11 19.33
CA GLU A 159 15.15 -3.90 20.78
C GLU A 159 13.79 -4.30 21.35
N GLU A 160 12.68 -3.93 20.68
CA GLU A 160 11.32 -4.38 21.02
C GLU A 160 11.21 -5.91 20.93
N TYR A 161 11.71 -6.49 19.83
CA TYR A 161 11.76 -7.95 19.64
C TYR A 161 12.49 -8.67 20.78
N ASN A 162 13.70 -8.22 21.13
CA ASN A 162 14.49 -8.83 22.20
C ASN A 162 13.83 -8.64 23.57
N ALA A 163 13.26 -7.47 23.84
CA ALA A 163 12.56 -7.21 25.10
C ALA A 163 11.36 -8.15 25.30
N LEU A 164 10.60 -8.45 24.24
CA LEU A 164 9.48 -9.39 24.32
C LEU A 164 9.96 -10.82 24.61
N LEU A 165 11.06 -11.26 23.99
CA LEU A 165 11.66 -12.56 24.31
C LEU A 165 12.14 -12.64 25.77
N ASP A 166 12.75 -11.57 26.28
CA ASP A 166 13.15 -11.47 27.69
C ASP A 166 11.95 -11.50 28.66
N LEU A 167 10.79 -11.00 28.21
CA LEU A 167 9.51 -11.10 28.92
C LEU A 167 8.84 -12.48 28.80
N GLY A 168 9.47 -13.44 28.11
CA GLY A 168 9.01 -14.82 28.01
C GLY A 168 8.13 -15.12 26.80
N TRP A 169 8.08 -14.22 25.81
CA TRP A 169 7.52 -14.54 24.50
C TRP A 169 8.42 -15.55 23.79
N THR A 170 7.86 -16.35 22.89
CA THR A 170 8.55 -17.49 22.27
C THR A 170 8.41 -17.49 20.76
N ASN A 171 9.02 -18.47 20.09
CA ASN A 171 8.98 -18.66 18.64
C ASN A 171 9.40 -17.43 17.82
N GLY A 172 10.40 -16.70 18.31
CA GLY A 172 10.96 -15.55 17.61
C GLY A 172 11.61 -15.94 16.27
N ALA A 173 11.21 -15.27 15.19
CA ALA A 173 11.72 -15.50 13.85
C ALA A 173 11.72 -14.22 12.99
N VAL A 174 12.44 -14.26 11.87
CA VAL A 174 12.21 -13.30 10.78
C VAL A 174 10.97 -13.78 10.03
N ALA A 175 9.94 -12.94 9.99
CA ALA A 175 8.68 -13.26 9.32
C ALA A 175 8.81 -13.01 7.81
N TRP A 176 9.30 -11.83 7.42
CA TRP A 176 9.59 -11.42 6.04
C TRP A 176 10.47 -10.16 6.01
N GLN A 177 10.72 -9.63 4.81
CA GLN A 177 11.45 -8.38 4.61
C GLN A 177 10.53 -7.24 4.17
N VAL A 178 10.86 -6.01 4.58
CA VAL A 178 10.14 -4.78 4.30
C VAL A 178 11.08 -3.67 3.81
N ALA A 179 10.51 -2.57 3.33
CA ALA A 179 11.29 -1.44 2.82
C ALA A 179 12.18 -0.80 3.90
N GLU A 180 13.33 -0.25 3.48
CA GLU A 180 14.22 0.47 4.38
C GLU A 180 13.61 1.82 4.78
N ARG A 181 13.77 2.19 6.05
CA ARG A 181 13.27 3.46 6.61
C ARG A 181 13.95 4.70 5.98
N GLY A 182 14.96 4.51 5.11
CA GLY A 182 15.70 5.56 4.40
C GLY A 182 14.87 6.35 3.38
N ASP A 183 13.72 5.85 2.94
CA ASP A 183 12.79 6.57 2.03
C ASP A 183 11.86 7.56 2.77
N LEU A 184 12.32 8.11 3.89
CA LEU A 184 11.58 9.06 4.73
C LEU A 184 11.99 10.53 4.52
N GLU A 185 12.93 10.85 3.62
CA GLU A 185 13.33 12.25 3.39
C GLU A 185 12.24 13.11 2.71
N ASP A 186 11.12 12.54 2.27
CA ASP A 186 10.03 13.27 1.60
C ASP A 186 8.62 12.91 2.13
N TYR A 187 8.49 12.64 3.44
CA TYR A 187 7.17 12.48 4.07
C TYR A 187 6.90 13.58 5.10
N ASP A 188 6.10 14.55 4.67
CA ASP A 188 5.40 15.47 5.56
C ASP A 188 4.36 14.67 6.36
N LEU A 189 4.55 14.58 7.68
CA LEU A 189 3.62 13.94 8.61
C LEU A 189 2.21 14.57 8.56
N SER A 190 2.03 15.72 7.91
CA SER A 190 0.72 16.31 7.60
C SER A 190 -0.07 15.57 6.50
N LEU A 191 0.55 14.63 5.78
CA LEU A 191 -0.07 13.83 4.73
C LEU A 191 -0.57 12.46 5.21
N ILE A 192 -0.40 12.13 6.49
CA ILE A 192 -1.01 10.94 7.11
C ILE A 192 -2.48 11.28 7.41
N PRO A 193 -3.44 10.69 6.69
CA PRO A 193 -4.83 11.06 6.85
C PRO A 193 -5.32 10.66 8.24
N GLN A 194 -5.68 11.64 9.05
CA GLN A 194 -6.40 11.38 10.31
C GLN A 194 -7.79 10.80 9.99
N PRO A 195 -8.41 10.01 10.87
CA PRO A 195 -9.71 9.37 10.60
C PRO A 195 -10.84 10.36 10.27
N ASP A 196 -10.67 11.64 10.60
CA ASP A 196 -11.55 12.77 10.31
C ASP A 196 -11.19 13.57 9.05
N GLN A 197 -10.10 13.25 8.37
CA GLN A 197 -9.66 13.94 7.15
C GLN A 197 -10.26 13.32 5.88
N TYR A 198 -10.43 14.14 4.84
CA TYR A 198 -10.89 13.72 3.52
C TYR A 198 -9.85 14.04 2.43
N ILE A 199 -9.86 13.27 1.35
CA ILE A 199 -9.12 13.59 0.12
C ILE A 199 -10.08 14.26 -0.86
N ILE A 200 -9.79 15.47 -1.30
CA ILE A 200 -10.55 16.20 -2.31
C ILE A 200 -9.87 16.14 -3.68
N GLU A 201 -10.65 15.88 -4.73
CA GLU A 201 -10.24 16.11 -6.12
C GLU A 201 -10.25 17.61 -6.41
N LYS A 202 -9.13 18.19 -6.84
CA LYS A 202 -9.02 19.63 -7.11
C LYS A 202 -9.92 20.10 -8.25
N PHE A 203 -10.23 19.22 -9.20
CA PHE A 203 -10.98 19.55 -10.42
C PHE A 203 -12.37 18.92 -10.47
N GLY A 204 -12.50 17.66 -10.03
CA GLY A 204 -13.76 16.92 -10.08
C GLY A 204 -14.77 17.33 -9.00
N LYS A 205 -14.35 18.12 -8.01
CA LYS A 205 -15.13 18.42 -6.80
C LYS A 205 -15.74 17.18 -6.16
N VAL A 206 -15.02 16.07 -6.20
CA VAL A 206 -15.38 14.86 -5.45
C VAL A 206 -14.49 14.78 -4.23
N PHE A 207 -15.06 14.52 -3.07
CA PHE A 207 -14.28 14.19 -1.89
C PHE A 207 -14.41 12.72 -1.54
N HIS A 208 -13.36 12.18 -0.96
CA HIS A 208 -13.15 10.77 -0.73
C HIS A 208 -12.72 10.57 0.72
N ARG A 209 -13.08 9.43 1.31
CA ARG A 209 -12.35 8.95 2.48
C ARG A 209 -10.90 8.70 2.05
N PRO A 210 -9.92 8.86 2.95
CA PRO A 210 -8.54 8.63 2.56
C PRO A 210 -8.26 7.18 2.15
N THR A 211 -9.16 6.26 2.51
CA THR A 211 -9.21 4.83 2.15
C THR A 211 -9.69 4.54 0.73
N CYS A 212 -10.21 5.54 0.00
CA CYS A 212 -10.85 5.27 -1.27
C CYS A 212 -9.85 4.78 -2.34
N LEU A 213 -10.05 3.55 -2.85
CA LEU A 213 -9.23 2.99 -3.94
C LEU A 213 -9.17 3.91 -5.18
N LYS A 214 -10.26 4.64 -5.46
CA LYS A 214 -10.27 5.64 -6.54
C LYS A 214 -9.35 6.81 -6.20
N ALA A 215 -9.40 7.31 -4.96
CA ALA A 215 -8.52 8.37 -4.51
C ALA A 215 -7.04 7.94 -4.49
N ARG A 216 -6.75 6.69 -4.14
CA ARG A 216 -5.39 6.11 -4.16
C ARG A 216 -4.78 6.15 -5.57
N LYS A 217 -5.57 5.89 -6.61
CA LYS A 217 -5.16 5.92 -8.03
C LYS A 217 -5.16 7.32 -8.65
N LEU A 218 -5.56 8.37 -7.92
CA LEU A 218 -5.46 9.74 -8.40
C LEU A 218 -4.00 10.21 -8.32
N TRP A 219 -3.50 10.73 -9.44
CA TRP A 219 -2.20 11.39 -9.51
C TRP A 219 -2.13 12.53 -8.47
N SER A 220 -1.06 12.53 -7.65
CA SER A 220 -0.93 13.36 -6.45
C SER A 220 -1.26 14.86 -6.66
N PRO A 221 -0.81 15.52 -7.74
CA PRO A 221 -1.16 16.92 -8.02
C PRO A 221 -2.65 17.20 -8.19
N PHE A 222 -3.47 16.20 -8.52
CA PHE A 222 -4.92 16.32 -8.70
C PHE A 222 -5.75 16.07 -7.43
N ARG A 223 -5.10 15.68 -6.32
CA ARG A 223 -5.76 15.48 -5.03
C ARG A 223 -5.16 16.38 -3.94
N LYS A 224 -5.90 16.58 -2.86
CA LYS A 224 -5.44 17.31 -1.65
C LYS A 224 -6.13 16.74 -0.42
N LEU A 225 -5.42 16.64 0.71
CA LEU A 225 -6.01 16.34 2.01
C LEU A 225 -6.65 17.58 2.63
N THR A 226 -7.73 17.39 3.39
CA THR A 226 -8.48 18.46 4.03
C THR A 226 -9.06 18.01 5.36
N ASP A 227 -9.03 18.93 6.33
CA ASP A 227 -9.64 18.79 7.67
C ASP A 227 -11.10 19.26 7.70
N LEU A 228 -11.63 19.70 6.56
CA LEU A 228 -13.00 20.16 6.45
C LEU A 228 -13.97 19.01 6.72
N SER A 229 -14.99 19.30 7.52
CA SER A 229 -16.10 18.38 7.75
C SER A 229 -16.88 18.09 6.47
N THR A 230 -17.63 17.00 6.47
CA THR A 230 -18.52 16.62 5.36
C THR A 230 -19.50 17.75 5.02
N GLU A 231 -20.02 18.46 6.03
CA GLU A 231 -20.97 19.56 5.84
C GLU A 231 -20.29 20.75 5.14
N GLU A 232 -19.10 21.14 5.57
CA GLU A 232 -18.32 22.22 4.94
C GLU A 232 -17.93 21.88 3.50
N LEU A 233 -17.60 20.61 3.21
CA LEU A 233 -17.29 20.14 1.86
C LEU A 233 -18.51 20.23 0.94
N ILE A 234 -19.68 19.81 1.44
CA ILE A 234 -20.95 19.91 0.69
C ILE A 234 -21.32 21.38 0.44
N ASP A 235 -21.16 22.26 1.43
CA ASP A 235 -21.41 23.71 1.29
C ASP A 235 -20.49 24.35 0.23
N GLN A 236 -19.23 23.89 0.15
CA GLN A 236 -18.29 24.29 -0.91
C GLN A 236 -18.57 23.64 -2.29
N GLY A 237 -19.62 22.83 -2.38
CA GLY A 237 -20.09 22.19 -3.60
C GLY A 237 -19.30 20.93 -3.98
N TYR A 238 -18.62 20.31 -3.01
CA TYR A 238 -18.04 18.98 -3.21
C TYR A 238 -19.10 17.89 -3.09
N ILE A 239 -18.98 16.85 -3.90
CA ILE A 239 -19.88 15.71 -3.95
C ILE A 239 -19.17 14.51 -3.31
N PRO A 240 -19.83 13.76 -2.43
CA PRO A 240 -19.25 12.57 -1.83
C PRO A 240 -19.00 11.51 -2.91
N CYS A 241 -17.82 10.90 -2.88
CA CYS A 241 -17.51 9.78 -3.76
C CYS A 241 -18.51 8.64 -3.54
N SER A 242 -19.16 8.20 -4.62
CA SER A 242 -20.16 7.14 -4.57
C SER A 242 -19.60 5.77 -4.18
N LEU A 243 -18.28 5.57 -4.35
CA LEU A 243 -17.58 4.33 -4.00
C LEU A 243 -17.25 4.24 -2.52
N CYS A 244 -16.58 5.24 -1.95
CA CYS A 244 -16.19 5.20 -0.53
C CYS A 244 -17.21 5.82 0.42
N ARG A 245 -18.27 6.46 -0.10
CA ARG A 245 -19.38 7.07 0.65
C ARG A 245 -18.91 7.78 1.93
N PRO A 246 -18.19 8.90 1.79
CA PRO A 246 -17.53 9.61 2.89
C PRO A 246 -18.51 10.39 3.80
N PHE A 247 -19.49 9.69 4.35
CA PHE A 247 -20.38 10.22 5.39
C PHE A 247 -19.96 9.62 6.73
N PRO A 248 -19.95 10.40 7.83
CA PRO A 248 -19.85 9.83 9.16
C PRO A 248 -21.04 8.87 9.39
N ASN A 249 -20.76 7.72 9.99
CA ASN A 249 -21.81 6.84 10.52
C ASN A 249 -22.36 7.43 11.82
#